data_AF-A0A6B3CNV0-F1
#
_entry.id   AF-A0A6B3CNV0-F1
#
_cell.length_a   1.000
_cell.length_b   1.000
_cell.length_c   1.000
_cell.angle_alpha   90.00
_cell.angle_beta   90.00
_cell.angle_gamma   90.00
#
_symmetry.space_group_name_H-M   'P 1'
#
loop_
_entity.id
_entity.type
_entity.pdbx_description
1 polymer ?
#
loop_
_entity_poly.entity_id
_entity_poly.type
_entity_poly.pdbx_seq_one_letter_code
_entity_poly.pdbx_strand_id
1 'polypeptide(L)'
;MAMATASTPVPASAAALATAVTRAQTFPYPSFSSYVEARQPVLLRTARSLTANPSDAEDLLQTALTKTYVAWERIEDHRALDG
;
A
#
# COMPACT_ATOMS: atom_id res chain seq x y z
N MET A 1 -47.94 -31.60 16.89
CA MET A 1 -48.35 -30.17 16.93
C MET A 1 -47.53 -29.55 18.06
N ALA A 2 -46.50 -28.72 17.91
CA ALA A 2 -46.02 -27.84 16.85
C ALA A 2 -44.47 -27.86 16.87
N MET A 3 -43.84 -27.97 15.70
CA MET A 3 -43.12 -26.90 14.99
C MET A 3 -41.80 -26.47 15.66
N ALA A 4 -40.72 -27.17 15.30
CA ALA A 4 -39.36 -26.69 15.44
C ALA A 4 -39.13 -25.57 14.43
N THR A 5 -38.94 -24.34 14.90
CA THR A 5 -38.47 -23.23 14.07
C THR A 5 -36.95 -23.30 13.96
N ALA A 6 -36.48 -23.34 12.72
CA ALA A 6 -35.10 -23.53 12.36
C ALA A 6 -34.21 -22.37 12.83
N SER A 7 -33.02 -22.76 13.30
CA SER A 7 -31.85 -21.91 13.50
C SER A 7 -31.46 -21.27 12.17
N THR A 8 -31.34 -19.94 12.15
CA THR A 8 -30.63 -19.23 11.08
C THR A 8 -29.15 -19.21 11.43
N PRO A 9 -28.28 -19.82 10.60
CA PRO A 9 -26.93 -19.28 10.46
C PRO A 9 -26.60 -19.05 8.99
N VAL A 10 -26.60 -17.81 8.54
CA VAL A 10 -25.83 -17.42 7.36
C VAL A 10 -24.94 -16.22 7.66
N PRO A 11 -23.66 -16.46 8.02
CA PRO A 11 -22.61 -15.50 7.71
C PRO A 11 -21.73 -16.00 6.56
N ALA A 12 -22.27 -16.72 5.58
CA ALA A 12 -21.47 -17.16 4.42
C ALA A 12 -21.28 -16.03 3.38
N SER A 13 -22.26 -15.12 3.22
CA SER A 13 -22.16 -14.02 2.23
C SER A 13 -21.28 -12.85 2.69
N ALA A 14 -21.20 -12.56 3.99
CA ALA A 14 -20.30 -11.50 4.50
C ALA A 14 -18.83 -11.96 4.51
N ALA A 15 -18.58 -13.23 4.84
CA ALA A 15 -17.22 -13.79 4.82
C ALA A 15 -16.64 -13.87 3.40
N ALA A 16 -17.45 -14.12 2.37
CA ALA A 16 -16.99 -14.17 0.98
C ALA A 16 -16.56 -12.80 0.44
N LEU A 17 -17.30 -11.72 0.76
CA LEU A 17 -16.92 -10.35 0.40
C LEU A 17 -15.67 -9.89 1.18
N ALA A 18 -15.55 -10.25 2.47
CA ALA A 18 -14.35 -10.00 3.27
C ALA A 18 -13.11 -10.76 2.72
N THR A 19 -13.30 -11.98 2.20
CA THR A 19 -12.21 -12.77 1.60
C THR A 19 -11.84 -12.25 0.21
N ALA A 20 -12.81 -11.77 -0.58
CA ALA A 20 -12.56 -11.18 -1.91
C ALA A 20 -11.91 -9.80 -1.82
N VAL A 21 -12.34 -8.94 -0.89
CA VAL A 21 -11.71 -7.63 -0.64
C VAL A 21 -10.27 -7.79 -0.13
N THR A 22 -10.00 -8.88 0.60
CA THR A 22 -8.66 -9.24 1.09
C THR A 22 -7.77 -9.84 -0.02
N ARG A 23 -8.31 -10.64 -0.95
CA ARG A 23 -7.53 -11.17 -2.10
C ARG A 23 -7.16 -10.10 -3.13
N ALA A 24 -7.97 -9.04 -3.26
CA ALA A 24 -7.71 -7.94 -4.20
C ALA A 24 -6.60 -6.98 -3.74
N GLN A 25 -6.23 -6.99 -2.45
CA GLN A 25 -5.34 -6.01 -1.85
C GLN A 25 -4.01 -6.62 -1.39
N THR A 26 -3.34 -7.38 -2.26
CA THR A 26 -1.94 -7.78 -2.00
C THR A 26 -1.02 -6.61 -2.33
N PHE A 27 -1.16 -5.52 -1.58
CA PHE A 27 -0.23 -4.41 -1.61
C PHE A 27 1.03 -4.85 -0.87
N PRO A 28 2.23 -4.78 -1.49
CA PRO A 28 3.48 -5.11 -0.81
C PRO A 28 3.76 -4.15 0.37
N TYR A 29 3.12 -2.99 0.37
CA TYR A 29 3.14 -2.02 1.45
C TYR A 29 1.70 -1.67 1.84
N PRO A 30 1.29 -1.88 3.10
CA PRO A 30 -0.08 -1.60 3.56
C PRO A 30 -0.41 -0.10 3.64
N SER A 31 0.59 0.77 3.52
CA SER A 31 0.42 2.23 3.53
C SER A 31 1.61 2.94 2.86
N PHE A 32 1.42 4.20 2.48
CA PHE A 32 2.51 5.05 1.99
C PHE A 32 3.62 5.20 3.05
N SER A 33 3.29 5.33 4.33
CA SER A 33 4.29 5.41 5.40
C SER A 33 5.17 4.15 5.45
N SER A 34 4.58 2.96 5.32
CA SER A 34 5.32 1.69 5.26
C SER A 34 6.24 1.61 4.04
N TYR A 35 5.80 2.16 2.90
CA TYR A 35 6.63 2.29 1.70
C TYR A 35 7.83 3.23 1.94
N VAL A 36 7.58 4.40 2.55
CA VAL A 36 8.64 5.39 2.86
C VAL A 36 9.66 4.79 3.81
N GLU A 37 9.22 4.18 4.91
CA GLU A 37 10.12 3.54 5.89
C GLU A 37 11.02 2.48 5.24
N ALA A 38 10.46 1.66 4.34
CA ALA A 38 11.21 0.61 3.68
C ALA A 38 12.24 1.13 2.65
N ARG A 39 11.93 2.24 1.96
CA ARG A 39 12.69 2.68 0.76
C ARG A 39 13.50 3.94 0.94
N GLN A 40 13.19 4.76 1.92
CA GLN A 40 13.89 6.02 2.18
C GLN A 40 15.42 5.85 2.24
N PRO A 41 16.00 4.81 2.87
CA PRO A 41 17.46 4.65 2.89
C PRO A 41 18.08 4.42 1.50
N VAL A 42 17.40 3.65 0.64
CA VAL A 42 17.86 3.36 -0.72
C VAL A 42 17.68 4.58 -1.62
N LEU A 43 16.53 5.23 -1.57
CA LEU A 43 16.24 6.43 -2.36
C LEU A 43 17.17 7.60 -2.00
N LEU A 44 17.47 7.78 -0.71
CA LEU A 44 18.42 8.81 -0.27
C LEU A 44 19.84 8.53 -0.78
N ARG A 45 20.27 7.26 -0.79
CA ARG A 45 21.57 6.88 -1.36
C ARG A 45 21.61 7.18 -2.86
N THR A 46 20.54 6.85 -3.58
CA THR A 46 20.41 7.17 -5.01
C THR A 46 20.45 8.68 -5.23
N ALA A 47 19.68 9.47 -4.48
CA ALA A 47 19.70 10.93 -4.60
C ALA A 47 21.10 11.52 -4.35
N ARG A 48 21.80 11.05 -3.31
CA ARG A 48 23.20 11.43 -3.03
C ARG A 48 24.21 10.99 -4.10
N SER A 49 23.88 9.99 -4.91
CA SER A 49 24.72 9.61 -6.05
C SER A 49 24.50 10.52 -7.27
N LEU A 50 23.33 11.17 -7.34
CA LEU A 50 22.94 12.06 -8.43
C LEU A 50 23.33 13.53 -8.17
N THR A 51 23.50 13.92 -6.91
CA THR A 51 23.87 15.29 -6.52
C THR A 51 25.07 15.31 -5.58
N ALA A 52 25.96 16.29 -5.76
CA ALA A 52 27.12 16.49 -4.89
C ALA A 52 26.77 17.19 -3.56
N ASN A 53 25.67 17.93 -3.52
CA ASN A 53 25.21 18.68 -2.36
C ASN A 53 24.19 17.85 -1.55
N PRO A 54 24.41 17.65 -0.23
CA PRO A 54 23.47 16.91 0.60
C PRO A 54 22.06 17.51 0.65
N SER A 55 21.93 18.84 0.65
CA SER A 55 20.61 19.50 0.68
C SER A 55 19.82 19.25 -0.61
N ASP A 56 20.50 19.28 -1.76
CA ASP A 56 19.86 19.01 -3.06
C ASP A 56 19.42 17.55 -3.16
N ALA A 57 20.15 16.62 -2.51
CA ALA A 57 19.74 15.21 -2.43
C ALA A 57 18.46 15.02 -1.60
N GLU A 58 18.33 15.76 -0.50
CA GLU A 58 17.13 15.73 0.35
C GLU A 58 15.91 16.34 -0.38
N ASP A 59 16.09 17.45 -1.09
CA ASP A 59 15.04 18.05 -1.92
C ASP A 59 14.59 17.11 -3.06
N LEU A 60 15.54 16.45 -3.74
CA LEU A 60 15.23 15.42 -4.75
C LEU A 60 14.43 14.25 -4.17
N LEU A 61 14.83 13.75 -3.00
CA LEU A 61 14.11 12.69 -2.30
C LEU A 61 12.69 13.14 -1.94
N GLN A 62 12.55 14.34 -1.36
CA GLN A 62 11.26 14.91 -1.01
C GLN A 62 10.37 15.04 -2.25
N THR A 63 10.88 15.62 -3.34
CA THR A 63 10.16 15.75 -4.61
C THR A 63 9.72 14.39 -5.17
N ALA A 64 10.60 13.39 -5.16
CA ALA A 64 10.28 12.05 -5.62
C ALA A 64 9.18 11.40 -4.75
N LEU A 65 9.27 11.54 -3.42
CA LEU A 65 8.26 11.02 -2.49
C LEU A 65 6.92 11.75 -2.63
N THR A 66 6.90 13.07 -2.83
CA THR A 66 5.67 13.82 -3.09
C THR A 66 4.99 13.35 -4.37
N LYS A 67 5.74 13.14 -5.46
CA LYS A 67 5.18 12.61 -6.71
C LYS A 67 4.66 11.18 -6.53
N THR A 68 5.36 10.37 -5.74
CA THR A 68 4.91 9.02 -5.39
C THR A 68 3.62 9.05 -4.58
N TYR A 69 3.49 9.96 -3.61
CA TYR A 69 2.27 10.12 -2.82
C TYR A 69 1.05 10.47 -3.70
N VAL A 70 1.21 11.41 -4.64
CA VAL A 70 0.13 11.76 -5.59
C VAL A 70 -0.25 10.57 -6.49
N ALA A 71 0.73 9.73 -6.86
CA ALA A 71 0.47 8.51 -7.61
C ALA A 71 -0.11 7.39 -6.75
N TRP A 72 0.15 7.38 -5.44
CA TRP A 72 -0.26 6.33 -4.50
C TRP A 72 -1.77 6.11 -4.50
N GLU A 73 -2.54 7.20 -4.48
CA GLU A 73 -4.01 7.19 -4.55
C GLU A 73 -4.57 6.73 -5.90
N ARG A 74 -3.73 6.71 -6.95
CA ARG A 74 -4.13 6.32 -8.32
C ARG A 74 -3.74 4.88 -8.66
N ILE A 75 -2.85 4.27 -7.89
CA ILE A 75 -2.29 2.95 -8.18
C ILE A 75 -3.04 1.89 -7.39
N GLU A 76 -3.76 1.02 -8.10
CA GLU A 76 -4.45 -0.15 -7.53
C GLU A 76 -3.50 -1.34 -7.27
N ASP A 77 -2.29 -1.34 -7.84
CA ASP A 77 -1.26 -2.37 -7.62
C ASP A 77 0.10 -1.74 -7.27
N HIS A 78 0.39 -1.63 -5.97
CA HIS A 78 1.64 -1.03 -5.47
C HIS A 78 2.89 -1.88 -5.71
N ARG A 79 2.78 -3.11 -6.23
CA ARG A 79 3.94 -3.94 -6.65
C ARG A 79 4.69 -3.33 -7.81
N ALA A 80 4.01 -2.53 -8.63
CA ALA A 80 4.64 -1.80 -9.71
C ALA A 80 5.65 -0.74 -9.23
N LEU A 81 5.63 -0.38 -7.94
CA LEU A 81 6.55 0.61 -7.40
C LEU A 81 7.94 0.01 -7.14
N ASP A 82 8.11 -1.32 -7.03
CA ASP A 82 9.37 -2.06 -6.72
C ASP A 82 10.43 -2.10 -7.85
N GLY A 83 10.16 -1.43 -8.97
CA GLY A 83 11.09 -1.29 -10.09
C GLY A 83 12.27 -0.35 -9.85
#